data_AF-A0A1X4I8T0-F1
#
_entry.id   AF-A0A1X4I8T0-F1
#
_cell.length_a   1.000
_cell.length_b   1.000
_cell.length_c   1.000
_cell.angle_alpha   90.00
_cell.angle_beta   90.00
_cell.angle_gamma   90.00
#
_symmetry.space_group_name_H-M   'P 1'
#
loop_
_entity.id
_entity.type
_entity.pdbx_description
1 polymer ?
#
loop_
_entity_poly.entity_id
_entity_poly.type
_entity_poly.pdbx_seq_one_letter_code
_entity_poly.pdbx_strand_id
1 'polypeptide(L)' 'MSVLVITGTGTEVGKTVVTAALAATALAAGRSVAVLKAAQTGVLPAETGDAEEVARLAGAVTTAELARYPDPLAPATAAR' A
#
# COMPACT_ATOMS: atom_id res chain seq x y z
N MET A 1 13.82 -1.81 -14.48
CA MET A 1 12.68 -1.92 -13.54
C MET A 1 13.22 -1.74 -12.14
N SER A 2 12.74 -0.73 -11.39
CA SER A 2 13.18 -0.45 -10.02
C SER A 2 12.14 -0.93 -9.02
N VAL A 3 12.56 -1.49 -7.90
CA VAL A 3 11.68 -1.86 -6.79
C VAL A 3 12.01 -0.98 -5.60
N LEU A 4 10.99 -0.36 -5.00
CA LEU A 4 11.11 0.42 -3.77
C LEU A 4 10.25 -0.22 -2.69
N VAL A 5 10.86 -0.48 -1.53
CA VAL A 5 10.16 -1.07 -0.38
C VAL A 5 9.96 0.01 0.67
N ILE A 6 8.70 0.25 1.03
CA ILE A 6 8.33 1.20 2.09
C ILE A 6 8.15 0.41 3.39
N THR A 7 8.99 0.71 4.37
CA THR A 7 8.92 0.14 5.73
C THR A 7 8.56 1.21 6.75
N GLY A 8 8.15 0.81 7.94
CA GLY A 8 7.86 1.71 9.04
C GLY A 8 7.81 0.96 10.37
N THR A 9 7.90 1.70 11.47
CA THR A 9 8.04 1.16 12.82
C THR A 9 6.73 0.69 13.45
N GLY A 10 5.59 0.91 12.79
CA GLY A 10 4.28 0.54 13.31
C GLY A 10 3.15 0.76 12.31
N THR A 11 1.92 0.68 12.79
CA THR A 11 0.70 1.10 12.09
C THR A 11 0.59 2.62 12.07
N GLU A 12 -0.15 3.18 11.11
CA GLU A 12 -0.49 4.63 11.04
C GLU A 12 0.68 5.64 10.98
N VAL A 13 1.94 5.19 10.95
CA VAL A 13 3.13 6.05 10.82
C VAL A 13 3.28 6.74 9.44
N GLY A 14 2.27 6.68 8.57
CA GLY A 14 2.25 7.37 7.27
C GLY A 14 2.73 6.56 6.06
N LYS A 15 2.97 5.25 6.17
CA LYS A 15 3.45 4.40 5.05
C LYS A 15 2.59 4.51 3.79
N THR A 16 1.27 4.46 3.93
CA THR A 16 0.31 4.53 2.81
C THR A 16 0.39 5.87 2.09
N VAL A 17 0.40 6.98 2.84
CA VAL A 17 0.52 8.34 2.29
C VAL A 17 1.87 8.55 1.58
N VAL A 18 2.97 8.10 2.18
CA VAL A 18 4.31 8.17 1.56
C VAL A 18 4.35 7.36 0.27
N THR A 19 3.73 6.17 0.25
CA THR A 19 3.63 5.33 -0.95
C THR A 19 2.86 6.05 -2.06
N ALA A 20 1.73 6.68 -1.72
CA ALA A 20 0.94 7.46 -2.66
C ALA A 20 1.72 8.66 -3.23
N ALA A 21 2.43 9.42 -2.40
CA ALA A 21 3.23 10.55 -2.85
C ALA A 21 4.33 10.14 -3.83
N LEU A 22 5.04 9.04 -3.54
CA LEU A 22 6.06 8.49 -4.42
C LEU A 22 5.46 7.97 -5.74
N ALA A 23 4.31 7.29 -5.67
CA ALA A 23 3.59 6.82 -6.85
C ALA A 23 3.14 7.99 -7.74
N ALA A 24 2.53 9.02 -7.15
CA ALA A 24 2.10 10.22 -7.86
C ALA A 24 3.28 10.94 -8.53
N THR A 25 4.40 11.05 -7.83
CA THR A 25 5.63 11.66 -8.37
C THR A 25 6.17 10.89 -9.57
N ALA A 26 6.19 9.55 -9.49
CA ALA A 26 6.64 8.71 -10.59
C ALA A 26 5.68 8.75 -11.79
N LEU A 27 4.37 8.79 -11.55
CA LEU A 27 3.36 8.99 -12.59
C LEU A 27 3.53 10.35 -13.28
N ALA A 28 3.72 11.42 -12.52
CA ALA A 28 3.98 12.76 -13.06
C ALA A 28 5.26 12.83 -13.91
N ALA A 29 6.23 11.95 -13.63
CA ALA A 29 7.43 11.77 -14.43
C ALA A 29 7.24 10.83 -15.66
N GLY A 30 6.00 10.48 -16.00
CA GLY A 30 5.66 9.66 -17.17
C GLY A 30 5.97 8.17 -17.01
N ARG A 31 6.11 7.66 -15.77
CA ARG A 31 6.42 6.25 -15.51
C ARG A 31 5.15 5.45 -15.29
N SER A 32 5.15 4.18 -15.72
CA SER A 32 4.18 3.19 -15.26
C SER A 32 4.50 2.76 -13.82
N VAL A 33 3.50 2.74 -12.95
CA VAL A 33 3.67 2.39 -11.52
C VAL A 33 2.72 1.26 -11.13
N ALA A 34 3.25 0.30 -10.40
CA ALA A 34 2.48 -0.72 -9.69
C ALA A 34 2.73 -0.61 -8.18
N VAL A 35 1.68 -0.77 -7.38
CA VAL A 35 1.71 -0.72 -5.92
C VAL A 35 1.19 -2.05 -5.39
N LEU A 36 2.03 -2.73 -4.62
CA LEU A 36 1.72 -4.02 -4.02
C LEU A 36 1.61 -3.87 -2.51
N LYS A 37 0.48 -4.30 -1.96
CA LYS A 37 0.29 -4.52 -0.52
C LYS A 37 0.38 -6.02 -0.24
N ALA A 38 1.48 -6.46 0.34
CA ALA A 38 1.69 -7.89 0.60
C ALA A 38 0.65 -8.46 1.59
N ALA A 39 0.37 -7.73 2.67
CA ALA A 39 -0.62 -8.12 3.66
C ALA A 39 -1.32 -6.89 4.25
N GLN A 40 -2.64 -6.91 4.27
CA GLN A 40 -3.54 -5.95 4.90
C GLN A 40 -4.11 -6.57 6.18
N THR A 41 -4.21 -5.78 7.24
CA THR A 41 -4.70 -6.23 8.56
C THR A 41 -5.72 -5.24 9.10
N GLY A 42 -6.69 -5.69 9.89
CA GLY A 42 -7.64 -4.81 10.58
C GLY A 42 -8.58 -4.05 9.66
N VAL A 43 -8.75 -4.50 8.42
CA VAL A 43 -9.65 -3.93 7.41
C VAL A 43 -10.52 -5.06 6.89
N LEU A 44 -11.85 -4.89 6.95
CA LEU A 44 -12.81 -5.88 6.51
C LEU A 44 -12.82 -6.00 4.98
N PRO A 45 -13.29 -7.12 4.40
CA PRO A 45 -13.27 -7.32 2.94
C PRO A 45 -13.98 -6.24 2.12
N ALA A 46 -14.98 -5.55 2.68
CA ALA A 46 -15.74 -4.50 2.00
C ALA A 46 -15.17 -3.09 2.21
N GLU A 47 -14.15 -2.94 3.06
CA GLU A 47 -13.55 -1.64 3.37
C GLU A 47 -12.36 -1.36 2.46
N THR A 48 -12.11 -0.07 2.21
CA THR A 48 -11.00 0.37 1.37
C THR A 48 -9.65 -0.05 1.97
N GLY A 49 -8.82 -0.76 1.20
CA GLY A 49 -7.48 -1.18 1.62
C GLY A 49 -6.40 -0.12 1.35
N ASP A 50 -5.19 -0.33 1.89
CA ASP A 50 -4.05 0.59 1.67
C ASP A 50 -3.72 0.77 0.17
N ALA A 51 -3.82 -0.30 -0.63
CA ALA A 51 -3.51 -0.24 -2.06
C ALA A 51 -4.52 0.63 -2.83
N GLU A 52 -5.80 0.52 -2.48
CA GLU A 52 -6.88 1.33 -3.06
C GLU A 52 -6.77 2.78 -2.63
N GLU A 53 -6.41 3.04 -1.37
CA GLU A 53 -6.15 4.40 -0.89
C GLU A 53 -4.98 5.05 -1.63
N VAL A 54 -3.94 4.28 -1.95
CA VAL A 54 -2.84 4.75 -2.81
C VAL A 54 -3.35 5.09 -4.20
N ALA A 55 -4.17 4.25 -4.83
CA ALA A 55 -4.74 4.57 -6.15
C ALA A 55 -5.62 5.82 -6.11
N ARG A 56 -6.44 5.98 -5.06
CA ARG A 56 -7.29 7.16 -4.86
C ARG A 56 -6.47 8.44 -4.75
N LEU A 57 -5.34 8.41 -4.02
CA LEU A 57 -4.48 9.57 -3.78
C LEU A 57 -3.52 9.87 -4.93
N ALA A 58 -2.97 8.83 -5.57
CA ALA A 58 -1.90 8.97 -6.57
C ALA A 58 -2.40 9.06 -8.01
N GLY A 59 -3.57 8.48 -8.32
CA GLY A 59 -4.11 8.35 -9.67
C GLY A 59 -3.95 6.94 -10.25
N ALA A 60 -3.87 6.84 -11.57
CA ALA A 60 -3.94 5.58 -12.31
C ALA A 60 -2.68 4.70 -12.13
N VAL A 61 -2.59 3.98 -11.01
CA VAL A 61 -1.60 2.94 -10.74
C VAL A 61 -2.22 1.55 -10.84
N THR A 62 -1.42 0.55 -11.19
CA THR A 62 -1.83 -0.85 -11.00
C THR A 62 -1.71 -1.20 -9.52
N THR A 63 -2.75 -1.75 -8.91
CA THR A 63 -2.72 -2.17 -7.50
C THR A 63 -2.88 -3.68 -7.37
N ALA A 64 -2.26 -4.23 -6.33
CA ALA A 64 -2.50 -5.61 -5.90
C ALA A 64 -2.41 -5.70 -4.38
N GLU A 65 -3.29 -6.47 -3.78
CA GLU A 65 -3.27 -6.86 -2.38
C GLU A 65 -3.27 -8.38 -2.31
N LEU A 66 -2.28 -9.00 -1.65
CA LEU A 66 -2.13 -10.47 -1.70
C LEU A 66 -2.88 -11.19 -0.58
N ALA A 67 -2.97 -10.59 0.61
CA ALA A 67 -3.62 -11.16 1.76
C ALA A 67 -4.33 -10.09 2.59
N ARG A 68 -5.54 -10.41 3.08
CA ARG A 68 -6.32 -9.58 4.00
C ARG A 68 -6.68 -10.38 5.25
N TYR A 69 -6.27 -9.86 6.40
CA TYR A 69 -6.57 -10.42 7.72
C TYR A 69 -7.56 -9.50 8.45
N PRO A 70 -8.70 -10.01 8.93
CA PRO A 70 -9.72 -9.18 9.56
C PRO A 70 -9.26 -8.60 10.90
N ASP A 71 -8.40 -9.32 11.62
CA ASP A 71 -7.90 -8.88 12.91
C ASP A 71 -6.78 -7.83 12.77
N PRO A 72 -6.72 -6.83 13.66
CA PRO A 72 -5.65 -5.84 13.68
C PRO A 72 -4.36 -6.49 14.21
N LEU A 73 -3.56 -7.04 13.29
CA LEU A 73 -2.28 -7.66 13.59
C LEU A 73 -1.12 -6.71 13.31
N ALA A 74 -0.09 -6.75 14.16
CA ALA A 74 1.17 -6.09 13.84
C ALA A 74 1.78 -6.70 12.56
N PRO A 75 2.46 -5.91 11.69
CA PRO A 75 2.98 -6.42 10.41
C PRO A 75 3.85 -7.68 10.52
N ALA A 76 4.70 -7.76 11.56
CA ALA A 76 5.55 -8.93 11.79
C ALA A 76 4.75 -10.21 12.13
N THR A 77 3.56 -10.05 12.69
CA THR A 77 2.65 -11.17 12.98
C THR A 77 1.92 -11.61 11.72
N ALA A 78 1.44 -10.65 10.91
CA ALA A 78 0.75 -10.93 9.65
C ALA A 78 1.64 -11.52 8.53
N ALA A 79 2.97 -11.43 8.70
CA ALA A 79 3.96 -11.93 7.75
C ALA A 79 4.42 -13.38 8.02
N ARG A 80 3.86 -14.04 9.04
CA ARG A 80 4.13 -15.45 9.37
C ARG A 80 2.96 -16.31 8.94
#